data_AF-A0A327PM51-F1
#
_entry.id   AF-A0A327PM51-F1
#
_cell.length_a   1.000
_cell.length_b   1.000
_cell.length_c   1.000
_cell.angle_alpha   90.00
_cell.angle_beta   90.00
_cell.angle_gamma   90.00
#
_symmetry.space_group_name_H-M   'P 1'
#
loop_
_entity.id
_entity.type
_entity.pdbx_description
1 polymer ?
#
loop_
_entity_poly.entity_id
_entity_poly.type
_entity_poly.pdbx_seq_one_letter_code
_entity_poly.pdbx_strand_id
1 'polypeptide(L)'
;MFEWLSDGITHLKRHRITSSEKAILENKFIYYQRLNQNHKKEFVTKLELVITRKAFVPRGALSEVTTEMKILIGATIVMVTFGWNDLRLPHFKKILIYPSTYYSTISKQYHRGEVNPRHGIIVLSWSCFLNGIADQKDGVNLGIHEVAHALKLENQIYYNDESEFFNPEIYRSFQLLATEEIHKIKTGNLTVFRSNAGIDDDEFFAVALETFFEKPHEFFEYNPELYGTLVRLMRQDPRVWVNV
;
A
#
# COMPACT_ATOMS: atom_id res chain seq x y z
N MET A 1 36.93 15.19 21.22
CA MET A 1 37.34 15.05 19.81
C MET A 1 36.73 13.74 19.34
N PHE A 2 35.54 13.79 18.75
CA PHE A 2 34.69 12.61 18.52
C PHE A 2 35.04 11.95 17.18
N GLU A 3 35.66 10.78 17.24
CA GLU A 3 35.84 9.83 16.13
C GLU A 3 34.56 8.99 15.94
N TRP A 4 33.51 9.57 15.35
CA TRP A 4 32.36 8.78 14.88
C TRP A 4 31.83 9.37 13.57
N LEU A 5 32.65 9.28 12.52
CA LEU A 5 32.20 9.46 11.13
C LEU A 5 32.74 8.29 10.30
N SER A 6 32.07 7.15 10.41
CA SER A 6 32.01 6.17 9.32
C SER A 6 30.77 5.30 9.51
N ASP A 7 29.60 5.84 9.17
CA ASP A 7 28.44 4.97 8.90
C ASP A 7 28.72 4.24 7.59
N GLY A 8 29.36 3.08 7.74
CA GLY A 8 29.66 2.17 6.66
C GLY A 8 28.39 1.80 5.90
N ILE A 9 28.50 1.78 4.58
CA ILE A 9 27.53 1.18 3.69
C ILE A 9 27.41 -0.30 4.10
N THR A 10 26.43 -0.60 4.95
CA THR A 10 26.06 -1.98 5.24
C THR A 10 25.49 -2.54 3.95
N HIS A 11 26.27 -3.38 3.26
CA HIS A 11 25.76 -4.19 2.17
C HIS A 11 24.73 -5.17 2.75
N LEU A 12 23.47 -4.72 2.82
CA LEU A 12 22.35 -5.58 3.19
C LEU A 12 22.31 -6.74 2.19
N LYS A 13 22.52 -7.95 2.70
CA LYS A 13 22.40 -9.16 1.90
C LYS A 13 20.95 -9.25 1.42
N ARG A 14 20.76 -9.26 0.09
CA ARG A 14 19.44 -9.37 -0.52
C ARG A 14 18.71 -10.60 0.00
N HIS A 15 17.49 -10.40 0.50
CA HIS A 15 16.55 -11.46 0.82
C HIS A 15 16.21 -12.22 -0.47
N ARG A 16 16.30 -13.54 -0.45
CA ARG A 16 15.89 -14.39 -1.56
C ARG A 16 14.64 -15.13 -1.15
N ILE A 17 13.58 -14.99 -1.94
CA ILE A 17 12.30 -15.65 -1.63
C ILE A 17 12.49 -17.15 -1.73
N THR A 18 12.28 -17.83 -0.61
CA THR A 18 12.33 -19.28 -0.50
C THR A 18 11.08 -19.94 -1.08
N SER A 19 11.12 -21.26 -1.31
CA SER A 19 9.95 -22.00 -1.81
C SER A 19 8.75 -21.93 -0.85
N SER A 20 8.99 -21.95 0.46
CA SER A 20 7.91 -21.84 1.47
C SER A 20 7.31 -20.44 1.50
N GLU A 21 8.11 -19.38 1.38
CA GLU A 21 7.63 -18.01 1.25
C GLU A 21 6.85 -17.79 -0.05
N LYS A 22 7.32 -18.38 -1.16
CA LYS A 22 6.59 -18.35 -2.43
C LYS A 22 5.23 -19.05 -2.31
N ALA A 23 5.16 -20.16 -1.59
CA ALA A 23 3.89 -20.85 -1.33
C ALA A 23 2.90 -19.97 -0.55
N ILE A 24 3.35 -19.03 0.30
CA ILE A 24 2.46 -18.05 0.95
C ILE A 24 1.80 -17.16 -0.11
N LEU A 25 2.56 -16.63 -1.06
CA LEU A 25 2.01 -15.82 -2.16
C LEU A 25 1.04 -16.62 -3.02
N GLU A 26 1.42 -17.85 -3.38
CA GLU A 26 0.61 -18.74 -4.23
C GLU A 26 -0.71 -19.15 -3.56
N ASN A 27 -0.76 -19.24 -2.22
CA ASN A 27 -1.97 -19.67 -1.51
C ASN A 27 -2.81 -18.53 -0.93
N LYS A 28 -2.20 -17.40 -0.55
CA LYS A 28 -2.84 -16.37 0.26
C LYS A 28 -2.94 -14.99 -0.40
N PHE A 29 -2.34 -14.77 -1.57
CA PHE A 29 -2.29 -13.44 -2.19
C PHE A 29 -2.84 -13.46 -3.62
N ILE A 30 -4.16 -13.20 -3.75
CA ILE A 30 -4.89 -13.38 -5.02
C ILE A 30 -4.34 -12.52 -6.16
N TYR A 31 -3.91 -11.27 -5.87
CA TYR A 31 -3.26 -10.43 -6.89
C TYR A 31 -2.07 -11.16 -7.53
N TYR A 32 -1.19 -11.76 -6.72
CA TYR A 32 -0.05 -12.52 -7.23
C TYR A 32 -0.48 -13.79 -7.98
N GLN A 33 -1.50 -14.50 -7.49
CA GLN A 33 -2.02 -15.71 -8.14
C GLN A 33 -2.46 -15.43 -9.59
N ARG A 34 -3.09 -14.27 -9.81
CA ARG A 34 -3.62 -13.78 -11.09
C ARG A 34 -2.54 -13.31 -12.09
N LEU A 35 -1.34 -13.01 -11.63
CA LEU A 35 -0.24 -12.59 -12.53
C LEU A 35 0.17 -13.73 -13.48
N ASN A 36 0.51 -13.36 -14.71
CA ASN A 36 1.18 -14.28 -15.65
C ASN A 36 2.61 -14.60 -15.16
N GLN A 37 3.27 -15.58 -15.80
CA GLN A 37 4.58 -16.05 -15.34
C GLN A 37 5.69 -15.00 -15.38
N ASN A 38 5.66 -14.07 -16.34
CA ASN A 38 6.66 -12.99 -16.41
C ASN A 38 6.44 -11.99 -15.29
N HIS A 39 5.20 -11.55 -15.07
CA HIS A 39 4.84 -10.64 -14.00
C HIS A 39 5.03 -11.28 -12.61
N LYS A 40 4.84 -12.59 -12.44
CA LYS A 40 5.19 -13.30 -11.19
C LYS A 40 6.68 -13.21 -10.87
N LYS A 41 7.56 -13.38 -11.87
CA LYS A 41 9.02 -13.26 -11.70
C LYS A 41 9.42 -11.83 -11.32
N GLU A 42 8.81 -10.84 -11.98
CA GLU A 42 9.01 -9.43 -11.66
C GLU A 42 8.54 -9.10 -10.25
N PHE A 43 7.34 -9.55 -9.87
CA PHE A 43 6.76 -9.36 -8.54
C PHE A 43 7.66 -9.93 -7.45
N VAL A 44 8.15 -11.17 -7.61
CA VAL A 44 9.09 -11.78 -6.65
C VAL A 44 10.39 -10.97 -6.55
N THR A 45 10.91 -10.49 -7.68
CA THR A 45 12.11 -9.65 -7.71
C THR A 45 11.91 -8.34 -6.93
N LYS A 46 10.77 -7.66 -7.11
CA LYS A 46 10.42 -6.45 -6.37
C LYS A 46 10.21 -6.74 -4.88
N LEU A 47 9.56 -7.85 -4.55
CA LEU A 47 9.32 -8.28 -3.17
C LEU A 47 10.62 -8.54 -2.41
N GLU A 48 11.57 -9.23 -3.04
CA GLU A 48 12.91 -9.42 -2.48
C GLU A 48 13.57 -8.09 -2.10
N LEU A 49 13.48 -7.09 -2.97
CA LEU A 49 14.04 -5.77 -2.71
C LEU A 49 13.31 -5.03 -1.59
N VAL A 50 11.98 -5.07 -1.57
CA VAL A 50 11.17 -4.48 -0.49
C VAL A 50 11.53 -5.12 0.84
N ILE A 51 11.47 -6.45 0.96
CA ILE A 51 11.75 -7.14 2.23
C ILE A 51 13.20 -6.91 2.69
N THR A 52 14.15 -6.81 1.76
CA THR A 52 15.55 -6.48 2.10
C THR A 52 15.69 -5.10 2.74
N ARG A 53 14.90 -4.12 2.28
CA ARG A 53 15.04 -2.70 2.65
C ARG A 53 14.14 -2.28 3.80
N LYS A 54 13.08 -3.04 4.13
CA LYS A 54 12.16 -2.74 5.22
C LYS A 54 12.54 -3.47 6.51
N ALA A 55 12.55 -2.72 7.61
CA ALA A 55 12.60 -3.28 8.95
C ALA A 55 11.17 -3.54 9.45
N PHE A 56 10.83 -4.80 9.69
CA PHE A 56 9.55 -5.20 10.27
C PHE A 56 9.72 -5.37 11.78
N VAL A 57 8.94 -4.62 12.56
CA VAL A 57 9.15 -4.47 14.00
C VAL A 57 7.88 -4.86 14.75
N PRO A 58 7.92 -5.85 15.67
CA PRO A 58 6.75 -6.22 16.44
C PRO A 58 6.47 -5.16 17.53
N ARG A 59 5.18 -4.97 17.83
CA ARG A 59 4.68 -4.04 18.85
C ARG A 59 3.54 -4.63 19.66
N GLY A 60 3.26 -4.03 20.81
CA GLY A 60 2.23 -4.51 21.73
C GLY A 60 2.58 -5.89 22.29
N ALA A 61 1.62 -6.81 22.29
CA ALA A 61 1.80 -8.18 22.77
C ALA A 61 2.46 -9.13 21.75
N LEU A 62 2.84 -8.64 20.57
CA LEU A 62 3.52 -9.45 19.56
C LEU A 62 5.00 -9.62 19.93
N SER A 63 5.45 -10.86 20.10
CA SER A 63 6.85 -11.17 20.46
C SER A 63 7.79 -11.10 19.26
N GLU A 64 7.33 -11.52 18.09
CA GLU A 64 8.11 -11.55 16.85
C GLU A 64 7.24 -11.30 15.61
N VAL A 65 7.87 -10.86 14.53
CA VAL A 65 7.21 -10.76 13.22
C VAL A 65 7.43 -12.05 12.45
N THR A 66 6.33 -12.76 12.15
CA THR A 66 6.37 -14.02 11.40
C THR A 66 6.75 -13.82 9.93
N THR A 67 7.18 -14.89 9.28
CA THR A 67 7.45 -14.90 7.83
C THR A 67 6.22 -14.50 7.02
N GLU A 68 5.04 -14.99 7.39
CA GLU A 68 3.78 -14.65 6.72
C GLU A 68 3.49 -13.16 6.76
N MET A 69 3.68 -12.52 7.92
CA MET A 69 3.52 -11.06 8.06
C MET A 69 4.42 -10.30 7.09
N LYS A 70 5.71 -10.65 7.04
CA LYS A 70 6.68 -9.97 6.15
C LYS A 70 6.31 -10.14 4.69
N ILE A 71 5.94 -11.36 4.29
CA ILE A 71 5.60 -11.70 2.91
C ILE A 71 4.33 -10.99 2.47
N LEU A 72 3.24 -11.08 3.25
CA LEU A 72 1.96 -10.47 2.84
C LEU A 72 2.03 -8.94 2.86
N ILE A 73 2.63 -8.32 3.88
CA ILE A 73 2.79 -6.87 3.93
C ILE A 73 3.70 -6.37 2.81
N GLY A 74 4.84 -7.03 2.58
CA GLY A 74 5.73 -6.71 1.47
C GLY A 74 5.04 -6.87 0.11
N ALA A 75 4.22 -7.91 -0.05
CA ALA A 75 3.45 -8.15 -1.27
C ALA A 75 2.41 -7.05 -1.52
N THR A 76 1.75 -6.53 -0.48
CA THR A 76 0.85 -5.38 -0.61
C THR A 76 1.58 -4.12 -1.07
N ILE A 77 2.78 -3.84 -0.55
CA ILE A 77 3.61 -2.73 -1.05
C ILE A 77 3.91 -2.91 -2.54
N VAL A 78 4.38 -4.10 -2.92
CA VAL A 78 4.71 -4.40 -4.33
C VAL A 78 3.48 -4.30 -5.23
N MET A 79 2.31 -4.78 -4.79
CA MET A 79 1.06 -4.69 -5.54
C MET A 79 0.70 -3.23 -5.85
N VAL A 80 0.72 -2.37 -4.83
CA VAL A 80 0.39 -0.95 -5.01
C VAL A 80 1.43 -0.26 -5.92
N THR A 81 2.72 -0.60 -5.78
CA THR A 81 3.80 0.01 -6.59
C THR A 81 4.14 -0.75 -7.88
N PHE A 82 3.38 -1.77 -8.26
CA PHE A 82 3.79 -2.72 -9.30
C PHE A 82 3.99 -2.06 -10.67
N GLY A 83 3.23 -1.01 -10.98
CA GLY A 83 3.31 -0.27 -12.25
C GLY A 83 4.60 0.53 -12.48
N TRP A 84 5.47 0.66 -11.47
CA TRP A 84 6.79 1.28 -11.60
C TRP A 84 7.89 0.22 -11.50
N ASN A 85 8.95 0.37 -12.27
CA ASN A 85 10.07 -0.59 -12.26
C ASN A 85 10.81 -0.63 -10.91
N ASP A 86 11.01 0.55 -10.31
CA ASP A 86 11.94 0.73 -9.18
C ASP A 86 11.31 1.30 -7.91
N LEU A 87 10.00 1.56 -7.87
CA LEU A 87 9.38 2.22 -6.72
C LEU A 87 9.24 1.26 -5.52
N ARG A 88 9.86 1.63 -4.39
CA ARG A 88 10.00 0.82 -3.17
C ARG A 88 9.68 1.58 -1.88
N LEU A 89 9.29 2.84 -1.97
CA LEU A 89 8.98 3.72 -0.84
C LEU A 89 10.15 3.90 0.16
N PRO A 90 11.37 4.27 -0.28
CA PRO A 90 12.60 4.25 0.51
C PRO A 90 12.56 5.16 1.73
N HIS A 91 11.70 6.16 1.79
CA HIS A 91 11.48 6.94 3.01
C HIS A 91 10.88 6.10 4.14
N PHE A 92 9.89 5.27 3.82
CA PHE A 92 9.20 4.42 4.79
C PHE A 92 9.97 3.12 5.03
N LYS A 93 11.02 3.19 5.86
CA LYS A 93 11.92 2.05 6.13
C LYS A 93 11.43 1.11 7.22
N LYS A 94 10.48 1.54 8.06
CA LYS A 94 10.02 0.77 9.22
C LYS A 94 8.54 0.44 9.11
N ILE A 95 8.20 -0.81 9.36
CA ILE A 95 6.82 -1.31 9.42
C ILE A 95 6.59 -1.86 10.82
N LEU A 96 5.74 -1.17 11.58
CA LEU A 96 5.39 -1.54 12.95
C LEU A 96 4.12 -2.38 12.91
N ILE A 97 4.16 -3.57 13.51
CA ILE A 97 3.06 -4.53 13.45
C ILE A 97 2.54 -4.77 14.86
N TYR A 98 1.28 -4.42 15.08
CA TYR A 98 0.51 -4.76 16.27
C TYR A 98 -0.34 -6.01 16.00
N PRO A 99 -0.60 -6.86 17.00
CA PRO A 99 -1.41 -8.07 16.78
C PRO A 99 -2.88 -7.74 16.48
N SER A 100 -3.40 -6.62 16.99
CA SER A 100 -4.76 -6.14 16.77
C SER A 100 -4.82 -4.61 16.86
N THR A 101 -6.03 -4.05 16.82
CA THR A 101 -6.30 -2.63 17.09
C THR A 101 -5.58 -2.16 18.34
N TYR A 102 -4.85 -1.06 18.25
CA TYR A 102 -4.01 -0.56 19.31
C TYR A 102 -4.41 0.86 19.69
N TYR A 103 -4.20 1.22 20.94
CA TYR A 103 -4.42 2.59 21.40
C TYR A 103 -3.18 3.44 21.07
N SER A 104 -3.34 4.46 20.22
CA SER A 104 -2.29 5.44 19.99
C SER A 104 -2.27 6.44 21.15
N THR A 105 -1.13 6.52 21.85
CA THR A 105 -0.93 7.49 22.93
C THR A 105 -0.79 8.92 22.41
N ILE A 106 -0.49 9.10 21.12
CA ILE A 106 -0.34 10.39 20.46
C ILE A 106 -1.72 11.00 20.18
N SER A 107 -2.58 10.25 19.48
CA SER A 107 -3.91 10.74 19.11
C SER A 107 -5.00 10.45 20.16
N LYS A 108 -4.70 9.63 21.17
CA LYS A 108 -5.65 9.14 22.18
C LYS A 108 -6.87 8.40 21.62
N GLN A 109 -6.67 7.61 20.56
CA GLN A 109 -7.73 6.83 19.91
C GLN A 109 -7.25 5.42 19.57
N TYR A 110 -8.19 4.49 19.38
CA TYR A 110 -7.88 3.17 18.84
C TYR A 110 -7.67 3.26 17.33
N HIS A 111 -6.51 2.82 16.88
CA HIS A 111 -6.11 2.81 15.48
C HIS A 111 -6.04 1.40 14.92
N ARG A 112 -6.28 1.32 13.62
CA ARG A 112 -6.07 0.11 12.82
C ARG A 112 -4.75 0.18 12.06
N GLY A 113 -4.35 1.38 11.61
CA GLY A 113 -3.07 1.68 11.01
C GLY A 113 -2.78 3.18 11.10
N GLU A 114 -1.57 3.55 10.70
CA GLU A 114 -1.12 4.95 10.63
C GLU A 114 0.15 5.05 9.79
N VAL A 115 0.31 6.13 9.02
CA VAL A 115 1.59 6.50 8.40
C VAL A 115 2.20 7.70 9.10
N ASN A 116 3.43 7.54 9.59
CA ASN A 116 4.20 8.62 10.20
C ASN A 116 5.37 9.03 9.28
N PRO A 117 5.20 10.08 8.45
CA PRO A 117 6.24 10.54 7.54
C PRO A 117 7.45 11.10 8.28
N ARG A 118 7.30 11.75 9.44
CA ARG A 118 8.46 12.29 10.17
C ARG A 118 9.49 11.22 10.55
N HIS A 119 9.02 10.01 10.83
CA HIS A 119 9.87 8.89 11.25
C HIS A 119 10.01 7.78 10.19
N GLY A 120 9.41 7.94 9.01
CA GLY A 120 9.44 6.94 7.94
C GLY A 120 8.84 5.60 8.38
N ILE A 121 7.69 5.65 9.05
CA ILE A 121 7.02 4.50 9.66
C ILE A 121 5.64 4.29 9.01
N ILE A 122 5.33 3.02 8.72
CA ILE A 122 3.96 2.53 8.49
C ILE A 122 3.58 1.64 9.68
N VAL A 123 2.40 1.83 10.25
CA VAL A 123 1.88 1.04 11.37
C VAL A 123 0.66 0.25 10.92
N LEU A 124 0.60 -1.03 11.30
CA LEU A 124 -0.46 -1.94 10.89
C LEU A 124 -0.95 -2.81 12.05
N SER A 125 -2.27 -2.94 12.18
CA SER A 125 -2.94 -4.00 12.93
C SER A 125 -2.99 -5.27 12.07
N TRP A 126 -2.34 -6.35 12.54
CA TRP A 126 -2.26 -7.60 11.81
C TRP A 126 -3.63 -8.26 11.59
N SER A 127 -4.50 -8.26 12.61
CA SER A 127 -5.85 -8.82 12.47
C SER A 127 -6.67 -8.07 11.41
N CYS A 128 -6.60 -6.74 11.39
CA CYS A 128 -7.28 -5.92 10.38
C CYS A 128 -6.67 -6.09 8.99
N PHE A 129 -5.35 -6.23 8.89
CA PHE A 129 -4.65 -6.49 7.64
C PHE A 129 -5.06 -7.84 7.04
N LEU A 130 -5.14 -8.90 7.85
CA LEU A 130 -5.61 -10.21 7.39
C LEU A 130 -7.08 -10.18 6.96
N ASN A 131 -7.94 -9.46 7.66
CA ASN A 131 -9.34 -9.31 7.26
C ASN A 131 -9.47 -8.68 5.86
N GLY A 132 -8.69 -7.62 5.58
CA GLY A 132 -8.68 -6.99 4.25
C GLY A 132 -8.08 -7.87 3.15
N ILE A 133 -7.18 -8.81 3.46
CA ILE A 133 -6.73 -9.79 2.46
C ILE A 133 -7.79 -10.87 2.19
N ALA A 134 -8.56 -11.24 3.22
CA ALA A 134 -9.53 -12.32 3.19
C ALA A 134 -10.80 -11.98 2.39
N ASP A 135 -11.28 -10.73 2.46
CA ASP A 135 -12.39 -10.23 1.66
C ASP A 135 -11.88 -9.21 0.64
N GLN A 136 -12.04 -9.50 -0.65
CA GLN A 136 -11.60 -8.62 -1.75
C GLN A 136 -12.78 -7.93 -2.43
N LYS A 137 -13.94 -7.89 -1.77
CA LYS A 137 -15.18 -7.37 -2.35
C LYS A 137 -15.90 -6.40 -1.43
N ASP A 138 -15.42 -6.19 -0.20
CA ASP A 138 -16.02 -5.22 0.73
C ASP A 138 -15.49 -3.79 0.50
N GLY A 139 -14.30 -3.64 -0.10
CA GLY A 139 -13.69 -2.34 -0.36
C GLY A 139 -12.97 -1.79 0.87
N VAL A 140 -12.52 -2.67 1.77
CA VAL A 140 -11.89 -2.34 3.05
C VAL A 140 -10.60 -3.13 3.21
N ASN A 141 -9.49 -2.50 2.84
CA ASN A 141 -8.17 -3.09 2.88
C ASN A 141 -7.15 -2.20 3.59
N LEU A 142 -6.93 -2.46 4.87
CA LEU A 142 -5.99 -1.69 5.67
C LEU A 142 -4.58 -1.64 5.05
N GLY A 143 -4.11 -2.75 4.47
CA GLY A 143 -2.80 -2.80 3.85
C GLY A 143 -2.69 -1.85 2.67
N ILE A 144 -3.68 -1.86 1.77
CA ILE A 144 -3.72 -0.94 0.62
C ILE A 144 -3.86 0.50 1.10
N HIS A 145 -4.72 0.74 2.08
CA HIS A 145 -5.01 2.06 2.63
C HIS A 145 -3.75 2.76 3.16
N GLU A 146 -3.01 2.10 4.06
CA GLU A 146 -1.79 2.69 4.63
C GLU A 146 -0.66 2.81 3.59
N VAL A 147 -0.56 1.86 2.65
CA VAL A 147 0.43 1.96 1.57
C VAL A 147 0.07 3.08 0.59
N ALA A 148 -1.21 3.39 0.37
CA ALA A 148 -1.65 4.52 -0.44
C ALA A 148 -1.24 5.85 0.21
N HIS A 149 -1.44 6.02 1.52
CA HIS A 149 -0.93 7.20 2.23
C HIS A 149 0.60 7.32 2.11
N ALA A 150 1.32 6.22 2.34
CA ALA A 150 2.78 6.21 2.19
C ALA A 150 3.22 6.56 0.76
N LEU A 151 2.54 6.04 -0.26
CA LEU A 151 2.81 6.34 -1.67
C LEU A 151 2.63 7.83 -1.98
N LYS A 152 1.50 8.41 -1.57
CA LYS A 152 1.21 9.85 -1.78
C LYS A 152 2.26 10.73 -1.12
N LEU A 153 2.67 10.39 0.10
CA LEU A 153 3.72 11.10 0.84
C LEU A 153 5.09 10.92 0.20
N GLU A 154 5.47 9.70 -0.21
CA GLU A 154 6.76 9.41 -0.86
C GLU A 154 6.97 10.28 -2.10
N ASN A 155 5.92 10.47 -2.92
CA ASN A 155 5.99 11.31 -4.12
C ASN A 155 6.43 12.77 -3.82
N GLN A 156 6.28 13.23 -2.58
CA GLN A 156 6.61 14.57 -2.11
C GLN A 156 7.95 14.65 -1.33
N ILE A 157 8.74 13.57 -1.30
CA ILE A 157 9.99 13.47 -0.53
C ILE A 157 11.21 13.51 -1.46
N TYR A 158 11.75 14.71 -1.68
CA TYR A 158 12.72 14.97 -2.75
C TYR A 158 14.17 14.51 -2.49
N TYR A 159 14.51 14.03 -1.30
CA TYR A 159 15.91 13.74 -0.92
C TYR A 159 16.34 12.27 -1.07
N ASN A 160 15.47 11.38 -1.57
CA ASN A 160 15.68 9.93 -1.53
C ASN A 160 15.63 9.23 -2.90
N ASP A 161 15.76 9.99 -3.98
CA ASP A 161 15.76 9.54 -5.39
C ASP A 161 14.48 8.84 -5.88
N GLU A 162 13.42 8.74 -5.05
CA GLU A 162 12.11 8.19 -5.42
C GLU A 162 10.99 9.22 -5.13
N SER A 163 11.02 10.34 -5.85
CA SER A 163 10.00 11.42 -5.79
C SER A 163 9.48 11.78 -7.18
N GLU A 164 8.41 12.60 -7.23
CA GLU A 164 7.84 13.12 -8.49
C GLU A 164 7.50 12.04 -9.54
N PHE A 165 7.22 10.81 -9.08
CA PHE A 165 6.93 9.67 -9.95
C PHE A 165 5.46 9.66 -10.44
N PHE A 166 4.59 10.44 -9.81
CA PHE A 166 3.27 10.76 -10.33
C PHE A 166 3.37 11.81 -11.44
N ASN A 167 2.73 11.53 -12.58
CA ASN A 167 2.56 12.54 -13.62
C ASN A 167 1.69 13.70 -13.08
N PRO A 168 2.17 14.95 -13.07
CA PRO A 168 1.45 16.06 -12.44
C PRO A 168 0.09 16.37 -13.08
N GLU A 169 -0.04 16.22 -14.39
CA GLU A 169 -1.29 16.50 -15.11
C GLU A 169 -2.36 15.45 -14.80
N ILE A 170 -1.97 14.18 -14.77
CA ILE A 170 -2.85 13.06 -14.41
C ILE A 170 -3.26 13.20 -12.94
N TYR A 171 -2.32 13.53 -12.06
CA TYR A 171 -2.60 13.71 -10.64
C TYR A 171 -3.54 14.89 -10.38
N ARG A 172 -3.36 16.02 -11.06
CA ARG A 172 -4.29 17.15 -11.02
C ARG A 172 -5.69 16.76 -11.52
N SER A 173 -5.77 15.98 -12.59
CA SER A 173 -7.05 15.48 -13.12
C SER A 173 -7.76 14.58 -12.11
N PHE A 174 -7.03 13.68 -11.47
CA PHE A 174 -7.55 12.88 -10.36
C PHE A 174 -8.07 13.76 -9.21
N GLN A 175 -7.33 14.80 -8.80
CA GLN A 175 -7.73 15.69 -7.69
C GLN A 175 -9.04 16.45 -7.99
N LEU A 176 -9.24 16.89 -9.22
CA LEU A 176 -10.49 17.55 -9.63
C LEU A 176 -11.69 16.59 -9.51
N LEU A 177 -11.57 15.39 -10.06
CA LEU A 177 -12.62 14.36 -9.98
C LEU A 177 -12.85 13.88 -8.53
N ALA A 178 -11.78 13.75 -7.74
CA ALA A 178 -11.84 13.41 -6.34
C ALA A 178 -12.63 14.47 -5.54
N THR A 179 -12.40 15.76 -5.82
CA THR A 179 -13.12 16.85 -5.13
C THR A 179 -14.63 16.75 -5.34
N GLU A 180 -15.07 16.47 -6.57
CA GLU A 180 -16.48 16.28 -6.90
C GLU A 180 -17.05 15.05 -6.18
N GLU A 181 -16.30 13.96 -6.14
CA GLU A 181 -16.73 12.70 -5.53
C GLU A 181 -16.79 12.79 -4.00
N ILE A 182 -15.83 13.46 -3.35
CA ILE A 182 -15.86 13.80 -1.93
C ILE A 182 -17.13 14.61 -1.60
N HIS A 183 -17.49 15.58 -2.45
CA HIS A 183 -18.71 16.36 -2.26
C HIS A 183 -19.98 15.50 -2.34
N LYS A 184 -20.05 14.57 -3.31
CA LYS A 184 -21.16 13.61 -3.43
C LYS A 184 -21.30 12.75 -2.16
N ILE A 185 -20.18 12.24 -1.63
CA ILE A 185 -20.17 11.43 -0.41
C ILE A 185 -20.68 12.24 0.78
N LYS A 186 -20.16 13.47 0.96
CA LYS A 186 -20.57 14.37 2.06
C LYS A 186 -22.06 14.72 2.03
N THR A 187 -22.65 14.76 0.83
CA THR A 187 -24.08 15.06 0.62
C THR A 187 -24.96 13.82 0.63
N GLY A 188 -24.40 12.63 0.88
CA GLY A 188 -25.15 11.38 1.02
C GLY A 188 -25.59 10.75 -0.29
N ASN A 189 -24.97 11.13 -1.42
CA ASN A 189 -25.24 10.48 -2.69
C ASN A 189 -24.71 9.03 -2.70
N LEU A 190 -25.38 8.16 -3.46
CA LEU A 190 -24.92 6.80 -3.67
C LEU A 190 -23.57 6.80 -4.41
N THR A 191 -22.63 6.02 -3.89
CA THR A 191 -21.29 5.87 -4.45
C THR A 191 -20.75 4.47 -4.16
N VAL A 192 -19.75 4.05 -4.93
CA VAL A 192 -18.98 2.81 -4.71
C VAL A 192 -18.02 2.91 -3.53
N PHE A 193 -17.64 4.13 -3.12
CA PHE A 193 -16.70 4.34 -2.02
C PHE A 193 -17.38 4.32 -0.66
N ARG A 194 -16.69 3.80 0.36
CA ARG A 194 -17.16 3.89 1.75
C ARG A 194 -17.12 5.34 2.26
N SER A 195 -17.94 5.65 3.26
CA SER A 195 -18.16 7.00 3.80
C SER A 195 -16.88 7.76 4.19
N ASN A 196 -15.83 7.06 4.66
CA ASN A 196 -14.55 7.69 5.02
C ASN A 196 -13.88 8.42 3.86
N ALA A 197 -14.11 7.99 2.60
CA ALA A 197 -13.61 8.71 1.44
C ALA A 197 -14.09 10.16 1.39
N GLY A 198 -15.19 10.48 2.08
CA GLY A 198 -15.70 11.84 2.21
C GLY A 198 -15.02 12.69 3.28
N ILE A 199 -13.95 12.26 3.96
CA ILE A 199 -13.29 13.07 4.99
C ILE A 199 -12.47 14.20 4.33
N ASP A 200 -11.43 13.83 3.60
CA ASP A 200 -10.52 14.72 2.89
C ASP A 200 -9.83 14.02 1.69
N ASP A 201 -8.93 14.73 1.00
CA ASP A 201 -8.22 14.24 -0.18
C ASP A 201 -7.23 13.10 0.11
N ASP A 202 -6.74 12.97 1.35
CA ASP A 202 -5.83 11.89 1.75
C ASP A 202 -6.62 10.59 1.92
N GLU A 203 -7.71 10.64 2.69
CA GLU A 203 -8.63 9.52 2.89
C GLU A 203 -9.29 9.09 1.59
N PHE A 204 -9.69 10.04 0.74
CA PHE A 204 -10.25 9.72 -0.56
C PHE A 204 -9.27 8.94 -1.43
N PHE A 205 -8.00 9.38 -1.51
CA PHE A 205 -6.98 8.67 -2.29
C PHE A 205 -6.81 7.23 -1.80
N ALA A 206 -6.70 7.03 -0.49
CA ALA A 206 -6.54 5.70 0.09
C ALA A 206 -7.75 4.79 -0.17
N VAL A 207 -8.97 5.27 0.06
CA VAL A 207 -10.21 4.51 -0.22
C VAL A 207 -10.42 4.26 -1.70
N ALA A 208 -10.04 5.21 -2.56
CA ALA A 208 -10.09 5.02 -3.99
C ALA A 208 -9.14 3.91 -4.45
N LEU A 209 -7.94 3.80 -3.86
CA LEU A 209 -7.02 2.70 -4.12
C LEU A 209 -7.53 1.36 -3.57
N GLU A 210 -8.13 1.31 -2.37
CA GLU A 210 -8.81 0.11 -1.85
C GLU A 210 -9.82 -0.40 -2.88
N THR A 211 -10.72 0.48 -3.31
CA THR A 211 -11.77 0.18 -4.30
C THR A 211 -11.19 -0.20 -5.66
N PHE A 212 -10.11 0.47 -6.09
CA PHE A 212 -9.44 0.21 -7.36
C PHE A 212 -8.86 -1.21 -7.45
N PHE A 213 -8.30 -1.75 -6.37
CA PHE A 213 -7.75 -3.09 -6.37
C PHE A 213 -8.79 -4.17 -6.04
N GLU A 214 -9.78 -3.88 -5.19
CA GLU A 214 -10.77 -4.87 -4.74
C GLU A 214 -12.00 -4.95 -5.63
N LYS A 215 -12.56 -3.79 -6.02
CA LYS A 215 -13.78 -3.69 -6.84
C LYS A 215 -13.53 -2.97 -8.17
N PRO A 216 -12.50 -3.36 -8.96
CA PRO A 216 -12.11 -2.59 -10.14
C PRO A 216 -13.21 -2.49 -11.20
N HIS A 217 -14.04 -3.54 -11.34
CA HIS A 217 -15.16 -3.53 -12.29
C HIS A 217 -16.29 -2.61 -11.81
N GLU A 218 -16.70 -2.70 -10.54
CA GLU A 218 -17.75 -1.82 -9.98
C GLU A 218 -17.32 -0.35 -10.02
N PHE A 219 -16.06 -0.04 -9.73
CA PHE A 219 -15.54 1.30 -9.84
C PHE A 219 -15.54 1.79 -11.30
N PHE A 220 -15.09 0.96 -12.24
CA PHE A 220 -15.15 1.33 -13.65
C PHE A 220 -16.58 1.60 -14.13
N GLU A 221 -17.55 0.74 -13.78
CA GLU A 221 -18.96 0.95 -14.15
C GLU A 221 -19.56 2.20 -13.50
N TYR A 222 -19.16 2.51 -12.25
CA TYR A 222 -19.64 3.67 -11.51
C TYR A 222 -19.10 5.00 -12.07
N ASN A 223 -17.79 5.09 -12.29
CA ASN A 223 -17.14 6.30 -12.78
C ASN A 223 -15.91 5.95 -13.64
N PRO A 224 -16.10 5.69 -14.94
CA PRO A 224 -15.02 5.30 -15.85
C PRO A 224 -13.90 6.34 -15.97
N GLU A 225 -14.23 7.63 -15.83
CA GLU A 225 -13.27 8.73 -15.96
C GLU A 225 -12.31 8.74 -14.77
N LEU A 226 -12.85 8.73 -13.54
CA LEU A 226 -12.06 8.66 -12.31
C LEU A 226 -11.24 7.36 -12.26
N TYR A 227 -11.85 6.22 -12.59
CA TYR A 227 -11.13 4.95 -12.70
C TYR A 227 -9.96 5.04 -13.70
N GLY A 228 -10.20 5.61 -14.88
CA GLY A 228 -9.18 5.79 -15.92
C GLY A 228 -8.04 6.73 -15.50
N THR A 229 -8.28 7.72 -14.63
CA THR A 229 -7.18 8.50 -14.04
C THR A 229 -6.28 7.65 -13.15
N LEU A 230 -6.85 6.77 -12.31
CA LEU A 230 -6.07 5.89 -11.45
C LEU A 230 -5.30 4.85 -12.27
N VAL A 231 -5.87 4.31 -13.35
CA VAL A 231 -5.14 3.40 -14.25
C VAL A 231 -3.86 4.05 -14.77
N ARG A 232 -3.96 5.31 -15.22
CA ARG A 232 -2.82 6.08 -15.74
C ARG A 232 -1.84 6.47 -14.63
N LEU A 233 -2.35 6.87 -13.47
CA LEU A 233 -1.54 7.29 -12.31
C LEU A 233 -0.75 6.12 -11.73
N MET A 234 -1.41 4.98 -11.54
CA MET A 234 -0.85 3.76 -10.96
C MET A 234 -0.12 2.88 -11.97
N ARG A 235 -0.26 3.17 -13.26
CA ARG A 235 0.33 2.41 -14.39
C ARG A 235 -0.08 0.94 -14.38
N GLN A 236 -1.31 0.67 -13.96
CA GLN A 236 -1.87 -0.65 -13.76
C GLN A 236 -3.37 -0.61 -14.04
N ASP A 237 -3.96 -1.71 -14.50
CA ASP A 237 -5.41 -1.89 -14.54
C ASP A 237 -5.74 -3.22 -13.83
N PRO A 238 -6.28 -3.21 -12.60
CA PRO A 238 -6.60 -4.43 -11.87
C PRO A 238 -7.64 -5.34 -12.57
N ARG A 239 -8.43 -4.85 -13.53
CA ARG A 239 -9.40 -5.66 -14.29
C ARG A 239 -8.73 -6.67 -15.21
N VAL A 240 -7.59 -6.31 -15.83
CA VAL A 240 -6.94 -7.18 -16.84
C VAL A 240 -6.23 -8.40 -16.23
N TRP A 241 -6.19 -8.49 -14.90
CA TRP A 241 -5.64 -9.64 -14.16
C TRP A 241 -6.72 -10.60 -13.69
N VAL A 242 -7.98 -10.17 -13.68
CA VAL A 242 -9.11 -11.04 -13.37
C VAL A 242 -9.53 -11.70 -14.67
N ASN A 243 -9.08 -12.93 -14.91
CA ASN A 243 -9.77 -13.78 -15.87
C ASN A 243 -11.20 -13.95 -15.34
N VAL A 244 -12.16 -13.29 -15.99
CA VAL A 244 -13.59 -13.55 -15.81
C VAL A 244 -13.93 -14.89 -16.45
#